data_AF-A0A2V6X963-F1
#
_entry.id   AF-A0A2V6X963-F1
#
_cell.length_a   1.000
_cell.length_b   1.000
_cell.length_c   1.000
_cell.angle_alpha   90.00
_cell.angle_beta   90.00
_cell.angle_gamma   90.00
#
_symmetry.space_group_name_H-M   'P 1'
#
loop_
_entity.id
_entity.type
_entity.pdbx_description
1 polymer ?
#
loop_
_entity_poly.entity_id
_entity_poly.type
_entity_poly.pdbx_seq_one_letter_code
_entity_poly.pdbx_strand_id
1 'polypeptide(L)' 'QSTYDREKCHSRAQTYGIGSFQKGLLQIVNEDDPARRRTMLYSDFFTRSIQSLGFFRDSIAQCFECMRVCPVGRKYRKRQ' A
#
# COMPACT_ATOMS: atom_id res chain seq x y z
N GLN A 1 11.54 13.80 14.86
CA GLN A 1 10.07 13.82 14.94
C GLN A 1 9.53 13.61 13.52
N SER A 2 8.67 12.60 13.28
CA SER A 2 8.13 12.29 11.95
C SER A 2 7.15 13.39 11.50
N THR A 3 7.34 13.95 10.31
CA THR A 3 6.49 15.00 9.71
C THR A 3 5.28 14.42 8.94
N TYR A 4 4.87 13.20 9.27
CA TYR A 4 3.78 12.50 8.61
C TYR A 4 2.42 13.08 9.02
N ASP A 5 1.73 13.71 8.06
CA ASP A 5 0.34 14.12 8.17
C ASP A 5 -0.52 13.10 7.41
N ARG A 6 -1.39 12.39 8.13
CA ARG A 6 -2.16 11.27 7.57
C ARG A 6 -3.06 11.70 6.42
N GLU A 7 -3.79 12.81 6.55
CA GLU A 7 -4.72 13.24 5.50
C GLU A 7 -3.98 13.61 4.21
N LYS A 8 -2.80 14.23 4.35
CA LYS A 8 -2.04 14.73 3.19
C LYS A 8 -1.09 13.70 2.60
N CYS A 9 -0.64 12.74 3.38
CA CYS A 9 0.42 11.80 2.99
C CYS A 9 -0.08 10.37 2.80
N HIS A 10 -1.32 10.02 3.19
CA HIS A 10 -1.90 8.68 2.99
C HIS A 10 -2.05 8.28 1.53
N SER A 11 -2.50 9.18 0.64
CA SER A 11 -2.65 8.87 -0.80
C SER A 11 -1.31 8.64 -1.52
N ARG A 12 -0.21 9.14 -0.93
CA ARG A 12 1.15 9.00 -1.45
C ARG A 12 1.95 7.93 -0.71
N ALA A 13 1.41 7.43 0.40
CA ALA A 13 1.94 6.27 1.09
C ALA A 13 1.64 5.03 0.26
N GLN A 14 2.59 4.11 0.20
CA GLN A 14 2.32 2.83 -0.44
C GLN A 14 1.39 2.03 0.47
N THR A 15 0.11 2.01 0.09
CA THR A 15 -0.94 1.27 0.79
C THR A 15 -0.99 -0.19 0.37
N TYR A 16 -0.27 -0.56 -0.69
CA TYR A 16 -0.20 -1.91 -1.23
C TYR A 16 1.13 -2.57 -0.83
N GLY A 17 1.06 -3.67 -0.11
CA GLY A 17 2.22 -4.43 0.37
C GLY A 17 1.80 -5.69 1.11
N ILE A 18 2.72 -6.35 1.80
CA ILE A 18 2.43 -7.63 2.45
C ILE A 18 1.25 -7.56 3.44
N GLY A 19 1.11 -6.44 4.17
CA GLY A 19 -0.01 -6.24 5.09
C GLY A 19 -1.37 -6.11 4.39
N SER A 20 -1.44 -5.41 3.24
CA SER A 20 -2.69 -5.29 2.48
C SER A 20 -3.06 -6.63 1.84
N PHE A 21 -2.07 -7.39 1.38
CA PHE A 21 -2.26 -8.75 0.90
C PHE A 21 -2.77 -9.69 1.99
N GLN A 22 -2.12 -9.75 3.15
CA GLN A 22 -2.54 -10.62 4.27
C GLN A 22 -3.96 -10.30 4.72
N LYS A 23 -4.30 -9.01 4.84
CA LYS A 23 -5.66 -8.59 5.18
C LYS A 23 -6.67 -9.00 4.11
N GLY A 24 -6.37 -8.76 2.83
CA GLY A 24 -7.24 -9.15 1.72
C GLY A 24 -7.43 -10.66 1.64
N LEU A 25 -6.36 -11.43 1.81
CA LEU A 25 -6.41 -12.89 1.81
C LEU A 25 -7.26 -13.42 2.96
N LEU A 26 -7.09 -12.90 4.19
CA LEU A 26 -7.91 -13.27 5.34
C LEU A 26 -9.40 -12.98 5.10
N GLN A 27 -9.73 -11.86 4.46
CA GLN A 27 -11.12 -11.58 4.11
C GLN A 27 -11.66 -12.53 3.04
N ILE A 28 -10.85 -12.90 2.04
CA ILE A 28 -11.26 -13.83 0.97
C ILE A 28 -11.49 -15.25 1.50
N VAL A 29 -10.63 -15.76 2.38
CA VAL A 29 -10.75 -17.14 2.89
C VAL A 29 -11.90 -17.31 3.89
N ASN A 30 -12.29 -16.23 4.57
CA ASN A 30 -13.43 -16.21 5.49
C ASN A 30 -14.74 -15.75 4.82
N GLU A 31 -14.77 -15.61 3.49
CA GLU A 31 -15.99 -15.26 2.76
C GLU A 31 -16.77 -16.54 2.38
N ASP A 32 -18.00 -16.61 2.88
CA ASP A 32 -18.90 -17.76 2.71
C ASP A 32 -19.58 -17.76 1.33
N ASP A 33 -19.88 -16.59 0.77
CA ASP A 33 -20.52 -16.50 -0.55
C ASP A 33 -19.47 -16.73 -1.67
N PRO A 34 -19.60 -17.83 -2.45
CA PRO A 34 -18.65 -18.13 -3.52
C PRO A 34 -18.61 -17.06 -4.62
N ALA A 35 -19.71 -16.37 -4.92
CA ALA A 35 -19.75 -15.31 -5.92
C ALA A 35 -19.00 -14.06 -5.43
N ARG A 36 -19.21 -13.69 -4.16
CA ARG A 36 -18.51 -12.58 -3.51
C ARG A 36 -17.03 -12.86 -3.33
N ARG A 37 -16.66 -14.07 -2.90
CA ARG A 37 -15.27 -14.52 -2.81
C ARG A 37 -14.55 -14.43 -4.14
N ARG A 38 -15.21 -14.86 -5.23
CA ARG A 38 -14.67 -14.73 -6.60
C ARG A 38 -14.47 -13.26 -6.97
N THR A 39 -15.43 -12.40 -6.66
CA THR A 39 -15.33 -10.96 -6.91
C THR A 39 -14.15 -10.32 -6.16
N MET A 40 -13.95 -10.69 -4.90
CA MET A 40 -12.83 -10.21 -4.09
C MET A 40 -11.47 -10.67 -4.65
N LEU A 41 -11.38 -11.95 -5.05
CA LEU A 41 -10.18 -12.52 -5.67
C LEU A 41 -9.79 -11.80 -6.97
N TYR A 42 -10.77 -11.40 -7.78
CA TYR A 42 -10.54 -10.68 -9.05
C TYR A 42 -10.62 -9.15 -8.92
N SER A 43 -10.68 -8.62 -7.70
CA SER A 43 -10.74 -7.17 -7.48
C SER A 43 -9.42 -6.49 -7.87
N ASP A 44 -9.50 -5.23 -8.32
CA ASP A 44 -8.32 -4.39 -8.59
C ASP A 44 -7.45 -4.24 -7.33
N PHE A 45 -8.07 -4.17 -6.16
CA PHE A 45 -7.38 -4.10 -4.87
C PHE A 45 -6.50 -5.33 -4.59
N PHE A 46 -7.06 -6.55 -4.75
CA PHE A 46 -6.31 -7.77 -4.50
C PHE A 46 -5.25 -8.02 -5.58
N THR A 47 -5.57 -7.70 -6.83
CA THR A 47 -4.63 -7.74 -7.96
C THR A 47 -3.42 -6.84 -7.71
N ARG A 48 -3.62 -5.58 -7.30
CA ARG A 48 -2.54 -4.65 -6.93
C ARG A 48 -1.74 -5.10 -5.72
N SER A 49 -2.38 -5.78 -4.76
CA SER A 49 -1.70 -6.34 -3.59
C SER A 49 -0.83 -7.57 -3.92
N ILE A 50 -1.20 -8.36 -4.93
CA ILE A 50 -0.35 -9.45 -5.44
C ILE A 50 0.79 -8.89 -6.28
N GLN A 51 0.49 -7.93 -7.16
CA GLN A 51 1.52 -7.24 -7.94
C GLN A 51 2.54 -6.60 -7.00
N SER A 52 2.09 -5.95 -5.92
CA SER A 52 3.02 -5.39 -4.94
C SER A 52 3.93 -6.45 -4.34
N LEU A 53 3.47 -7.68 -4.04
CA LEU A 53 4.36 -8.77 -3.60
C LEU A 53 5.44 -9.14 -4.64
N GLY A 54 5.08 -9.19 -5.92
CA GLY A 54 6.01 -9.47 -7.01
C GLY A 54 7.07 -8.37 -7.17
N PHE A 55 6.66 -7.11 -7.03
CA PHE A 55 7.57 -5.94 -7.04
C PHE A 55 8.25 -5.67 -5.68
N PHE A 56 7.77 -6.28 -4.59
CA PHE A 56 8.26 -6.04 -3.23
C PHE A 56 9.67 -6.58 -3.03
N ARG A 57 9.99 -7.71 -3.70
CA ARG A 57 11.32 -8.33 -3.59
C ARG A 57 12.43 -7.41 -4.09
N ASP A 58 12.13 -6.55 -5.07
CA ASP A 58 13.15 -5.76 -5.77
C ASP A 58 13.09 -4.25 -5.49
N SER A 59 12.05 -3.70 -4.84
CA SER A 59 11.88 -2.24 -4.90
C SER A 59 11.29 -1.50 -3.69
N ILE A 60 10.70 -2.14 -2.68
CA ILE A 60 9.91 -1.36 -1.70
C ILE A 60 10.03 -1.85 -0.27
N ALA A 61 11.11 -1.38 0.37
CA ALA A 61 11.01 -0.80 1.71
C ALA A 61 11.92 0.43 1.89
N GLN A 62 12.65 0.88 0.85
CA GLN A 62 13.77 1.82 1.00
C GLN A 62 13.72 3.08 0.14
N CYS A 63 12.79 3.21 -0.82
CA CYS A 63 12.81 4.40 -1.68
C CYS A 63 12.35 5.68 -0.96
N PHE A 64 11.68 5.56 0.19
CA PHE A 64 11.11 6.68 0.96
C PHE A 64 10.30 7.66 0.10
N GLU A 65 9.74 7.18 -1.02
CA GLU A 65 9.10 8.03 -2.02
C GLU A 65 7.91 8.78 -1.42
N CYS A 66 7.13 8.10 -0.58
CA CYS A 66 6.07 8.72 0.20
C CYS A 66 6.57 9.89 1.06
N MET A 67 7.74 9.78 1.69
CA MET A 67 8.39 10.87 2.43
C MET A 67 8.99 11.93 1.48
N ARG A 68 9.47 11.54 0.30
CA ARG A 68 9.99 12.40 -0.78
C ARG A 68 8.90 13.18 -1.51
N VAL A 69 7.66 12.73 -1.53
CA VAL A 69 6.55 13.48 -2.13
C VAL A 69 5.57 14.04 -1.10
N CYS A 70 5.66 13.67 0.18
CA CYS A 70 4.79 14.23 1.24
C CYS A 70 4.90 15.77 1.28
N PRO A 71 3.79 16.51 1.09
CA PRO A 71 3.83 17.98 1.01
C PRO A 71 4.21 18.63 2.35
N VAL A 72 3.97 17.93 3.48
CA VAL A 72 4.30 18.42 4.83
C VAL A 72 5.81 18.42 5.09
N GLY A 73 6.51 17.38 4.64
CA GLY A 73 7.96 17.26 4.76
C GLY A 73 8.74 18.16 3.79
N ARG A 74 8.10 18.70 2.75
CA ARG A 74 8.76 19.41 1.63
C ARG A 74 9.66 20.56 2.10
N LYS A 75 9.19 21.38 3.04
CA LYS A 75 9.93 22.54 3.60
C LYS A 75 11.14 22.16 4.45
N TYR A 76 11.19 20.93 4.95
CA TYR A 76 12.26 20.42 5.80
C TYR A 76 13.34 19.64 5.04
N ARG A 77 13.15 19.41 3.73
CA ARG A 77 14.15 18.76 2.89
C ARG A 77 15.23 19.76 2.51
N LYS A 78 16.44 19.59 3.05
CA LYS A 78 17.62 20.28 2.52
C LYS A 78 17.88 19.75 1.11
N ARG A 79 18.06 20.65 0.13
CA ARG A 79 18.64 20.28 -1.17
C ARG A 79 20.06 19.77 -0.87
N GLN A 80 20.28 18.47 -1.03
CA GLN A 80 21.65 17.96 -1.20
C GLN A 80 22.11 18.33 -2.61
#